data_AF-A0A959YR69-F1
#
_entry.id   AF-A0A959YR69-F1
#
_cell.length_a   1.000
_cell.length_b   1.000
_cell.length_c   1.000
_cell.angle_alpha   90.00
_cell.angle_beta   90.00
_cell.angle_gamma   90.00
#
_symmetry.space_group_name_H-M   'P 1'
#
loop_
_entity.id
_entity.type
_entity.pdbx_description
1 polymer ?
#
loop_
_entity_poly.entity_id
_entity_poly.type
_entity_poly.pdbx_seq_one_letter_code
_entity_poly.pdbx_strand_id
1 'polypeptide(L)'
;MNLYSNLKDHWDKLYPANTRKQLEDFIQEIDKAKQSIEYASHQPEWYKDAIVYSLYVDLFNSDFIGLKKKLDYLQALGVNCLWLLPILDSPMKDAGFDIRNYDRIRFELLGLPEDASLEEQRKLFREFLQEAHDRGIKVIFDIAINHTSDEHPWFQESRKSEDNPYRDFYHWSKDTNLYKAARIIFEGL
;
A
#
# COMPACT_ATOMS: atom_id res chain seq x y z
N MET A 1 -22.41 -11.12 -13.79
CA MET A 1 -21.71 -12.09 -12.91
C MET A 1 -21.60 -11.48 -11.52
N ASN A 2 -21.85 -12.27 -10.47
CA ASN A 2 -21.72 -11.80 -9.08
C ASN A 2 -20.22 -11.73 -8.71
N LEU A 3 -19.77 -10.60 -8.16
CA LEU A 3 -18.37 -10.35 -7.75
C LEU A 3 -17.80 -11.49 -6.88
N TYR A 4 -18.60 -12.02 -5.94
CA TYR A 4 -18.16 -13.11 -5.07
C TYR A 4 -18.09 -14.46 -5.75
N SER A 5 -18.85 -14.67 -6.84
CA SER A 5 -18.69 -15.87 -7.67
C SER A 5 -17.31 -15.86 -8.33
N ASN A 6 -16.95 -14.74 -8.95
CA ASN A 6 -15.65 -14.60 -9.60
C ASN A 6 -14.50 -14.76 -8.60
N LEU A 7 -14.60 -14.17 -7.40
CA LEU A 7 -13.59 -14.32 -6.37
C LEU A 7 -13.38 -15.79 -5.97
N LYS A 8 -14.48 -16.53 -5.74
CA LYS A 8 -14.43 -17.97 -5.43
C LYS A 8 -13.79 -18.78 -6.56
N ASP A 9 -14.15 -18.50 -7.80
CA ASP A 9 -13.61 -19.20 -8.97
C ASP A 9 -12.09 -18.97 -9.14
N HIS A 10 -11.59 -17.78 -8.79
CA HIS A 10 -10.14 -17.51 -8.83
C HIS A 10 -9.41 -18.13 -7.64
N TRP A 11 -10.03 -18.11 -6.46
CA TRP A 11 -9.47 -18.76 -5.28
C TRP A 11 -9.26 -20.26 -5.50
N ASP A 12 -10.28 -20.97 -6.01
CA ASP A 12 -10.21 -22.41 -6.27
C ASP A 12 -9.17 -22.77 -7.36
N LYS A 13 -8.73 -21.81 -8.19
CA LYS A 13 -7.64 -22.00 -9.17
C LYS A 13 -6.26 -21.82 -8.56
N LEU A 14 -6.13 -20.98 -7.54
CA LEU A 14 -4.85 -20.57 -6.96
C LEU A 14 -4.51 -21.35 -5.68
N TYR A 15 -5.53 -21.71 -4.91
CA TYR A 15 -5.36 -22.29 -3.58
C TYR A 15 -6.03 -23.67 -3.47
N PRO A 16 -5.49 -24.56 -2.62
CA PRO A 16 -6.07 -25.89 -2.43
C PRO A 16 -7.45 -25.82 -1.75
N ALA A 17 -8.30 -26.81 -1.99
CA ALA A 17 -9.69 -26.81 -1.52
C ALA A 17 -9.88 -26.71 0.01
N ASN A 18 -8.89 -27.12 0.81
CA ASN A 18 -8.93 -27.02 2.27
C ASN A 18 -8.84 -25.57 2.78
N THR A 19 -8.50 -24.60 1.93
CA THR A 19 -8.40 -23.17 2.27
C THR A 19 -9.72 -22.40 2.13
N ARG A 20 -10.82 -23.07 1.73
CA ARG A 20 -12.11 -22.39 1.51
C ARG A 20 -12.66 -21.66 2.74
N LYS A 21 -12.40 -22.18 3.94
CA LYS A 21 -12.77 -21.47 5.17
C LYS A 21 -12.08 -20.10 5.28
N GLN A 22 -10.80 -20.01 4.91
CA GLN A 22 -10.05 -18.74 4.93
C GLN A 22 -10.65 -17.73 3.94
N LEU A 23 -11.10 -18.20 2.76
CA LEU A 23 -11.83 -17.36 1.81
C LEU A 23 -13.15 -16.85 2.38
N GLU A 24 -13.91 -17.71 3.06
CA GLU A 24 -15.19 -17.32 3.68
C GLU A 24 -14.97 -16.28 4.78
N ASP A 25 -13.97 -16.49 5.64
CA ASP A 25 -13.58 -15.54 6.68
C ASP A 25 -13.14 -14.20 6.04
N PHE A 26 -12.34 -14.24 4.96
CA PHE A 26 -11.92 -13.04 4.23
C PHE A 26 -13.10 -12.28 3.60
N ILE A 27 -14.08 -12.97 3.00
CA ILE A 27 -15.28 -12.33 2.45
C ILE A 27 -16.08 -11.64 3.56
N GLN A 28 -16.21 -12.26 4.73
CA GLN A 28 -16.89 -11.65 5.86
C GLN A 28 -16.19 -10.37 6.34
N GLU A 29 -14.86 -10.36 6.39
CA GLU A 29 -14.10 -9.15 6.73
C GLU A 29 -14.27 -8.04 5.68
N ILE A 30 -14.30 -8.37 4.39
CA ILE A 30 -14.63 -7.40 3.33
C ILE A 30 -16.03 -6.82 3.53
N ASP A 31 -17.02 -7.67 3.82
CA ASP A 31 -18.41 -7.22 4.02
C ASP A 31 -18.53 -6.29 5.24
N LYS A 32 -17.81 -6.56 6.33
CA LYS A 32 -17.73 -5.67 7.49
C LYS A 32 -17.06 -4.34 7.11
N ALA A 33 -15.93 -4.38 6.41
CA ALA A 33 -15.21 -3.17 6.02
C ALA A 33 -16.06 -2.26 5.11
N LYS A 34 -16.81 -2.83 4.17
CA LYS A 34 -17.72 -2.09 3.28
C LYS A 34 -18.79 -1.30 4.04
N GLN A 35 -19.25 -1.78 5.19
CA GLN A 35 -20.24 -1.06 6.01
C GLN A 35 -19.67 0.21 6.64
N SER A 36 -18.34 0.30 6.78
CA SER A 36 -17.66 1.46 7.37
C SER A 36 -17.10 2.46 6.35
N ILE A 37 -17.27 2.21 5.05
CA ILE A 37 -16.71 3.04 3.97
C ILE A 37 -17.83 3.84 3.30
N GLU A 38 -17.74 5.17 3.37
CA GLU A 38 -18.52 6.06 2.52
C GLU A 38 -17.83 6.19 1.15
N TYR A 39 -18.48 5.68 0.11
CA TYR A 39 -18.00 5.82 -1.25
C TYR A 39 -18.40 7.18 -1.82
N ALA A 40 -17.41 8.01 -2.16
CA ALA A 40 -17.68 9.19 -2.97
C ALA A 40 -18.27 8.77 -4.33
N SER A 41 -19.13 9.65 -4.88
CA SER A 41 -19.66 9.52 -6.25
C SER A 41 -18.52 9.28 -7.24
N HIS A 42 -18.46 8.07 -7.80
CA HIS A 42 -17.46 7.72 -8.78
C HIS A 42 -17.82 8.34 -10.13
N GLN A 43 -16.89 9.09 -10.72
CA GLN A 43 -16.93 9.32 -12.16
C GLN A 43 -16.31 8.09 -12.84
N PRO A 44 -17.12 7.28 -13.54
CA PRO A 44 -16.57 6.15 -14.29
C PRO A 44 -15.55 6.68 -15.30
N GLU A 45 -14.43 5.97 -15.43
CA GLU A 45 -13.38 6.26 -16.41
C GLU A 45 -12.53 7.53 -16.20
N TRP A 46 -12.56 8.16 -15.01
CA TRP A 46 -11.74 9.34 -14.68
C TRP A 46 -10.25 9.21 -15.08
N TYR A 47 -9.72 7.98 -15.03
CA TYR A 47 -8.32 7.67 -15.32
C TYR A 47 -7.95 7.89 -16.80
N LYS A 48 -8.93 7.95 -17.71
CA LYS A 48 -8.69 8.19 -19.15
C LYS A 48 -8.22 9.62 -19.43
N ASP A 49 -8.61 10.57 -18.59
CA ASP A 49 -8.26 11.99 -18.70
C ASP A 49 -7.21 12.40 -17.65
N ALA A 50 -6.53 11.43 -17.03
CA ALA A 50 -5.59 11.70 -15.96
C ALA A 50 -4.30 12.36 -16.48
N ILE A 51 -3.98 13.53 -15.94
CA ILE A 51 -2.66 14.17 -16.02
C ILE A 51 -1.97 13.90 -14.69
N VAL A 52 -1.10 12.88 -14.72
CA VAL A 52 -0.45 12.34 -13.52
C VAL A 52 0.86 13.08 -13.26
N TYR A 53 1.06 13.50 -12.01
CA TYR A 53 2.35 13.98 -11.52
C TYR A 53 2.85 13.06 -10.41
N SER A 54 4.01 12.44 -10.64
CA SER A 54 4.65 11.53 -9.68
C SER A 54 5.71 12.26 -8.87
N LEU A 55 5.72 12.06 -7.55
CA LEU A 55 6.69 12.69 -6.66
C LEU A 55 6.96 11.86 -5.40
N TYR A 56 8.16 12.01 -4.86
CA TYR A 56 8.47 11.75 -3.45
C TYR A 56 8.06 12.99 -2.65
N VAL A 57 7.28 12.80 -1.58
CA VAL A 57 6.75 13.90 -0.76
C VAL A 57 7.88 14.74 -0.17
N ASP A 58 8.93 14.07 0.34
CA ASP A 58 10.12 14.61 1.00
C ASP A 58 11.19 15.18 0.04
N LEU A 59 11.12 14.87 -1.26
CA LEU A 59 11.98 15.50 -2.27
C LEU A 59 11.32 16.70 -2.95
N PHE A 60 10.00 16.63 -3.18
CA PHE A 60 9.24 17.75 -3.75
C PHE A 60 8.94 18.82 -2.70
N ASN A 61 8.72 18.41 -1.46
CA ASN A 61 8.61 19.28 -0.30
C ASN A 61 9.17 18.59 0.95
N SER A 62 9.04 19.14 2.15
CA SER A 62 9.50 18.43 3.37
C SER A 62 8.53 17.34 3.83
N ASP A 63 7.23 17.59 3.69
CA ASP A 63 6.16 16.83 4.32
C ASP A 63 4.79 17.13 3.63
N PHE A 64 3.72 16.48 4.10
CA PHE A 64 2.36 16.68 3.61
C PHE A 64 1.79 18.09 3.87
N ILE A 65 2.24 18.82 4.90
CA ILE A 65 1.84 20.22 5.13
C ILE A 65 2.43 21.10 4.03
N GLY A 66 3.70 20.86 3.68
CA GLY A 66 4.40 21.48 2.58
C GLY A 66 3.77 21.15 1.23
N LEU A 67 3.50 19.87 0.96
CA LEU A 67 2.85 19.42 -0.27
C LEU A 67 1.44 20.01 -0.41
N LYS A 68 0.66 20.09 0.69
CA LYS A 68 -0.66 20.76 0.70
C LYS A 68 -0.57 22.20 0.18
N LYS A 69 0.45 22.96 0.56
CA LYS A 69 0.69 24.35 0.08
C LYS A 69 1.03 24.43 -1.41
N LYS A 70 1.33 23.31 -2.06
CA LYS A 70 1.65 23.24 -3.49
C LYS A 70 0.49 22.74 -4.35
N LEU A 71 -0.65 22.39 -3.76
CA LEU A 71 -1.80 21.88 -4.51
C LEU A 71 -2.35 22.91 -5.51
N ASP A 72 -2.37 24.20 -5.18
CA ASP A 72 -2.78 25.25 -6.13
C ASP A 72 -1.83 25.35 -7.33
N TYR A 73 -0.52 25.19 -7.09
CA TYR A 73 0.48 25.15 -8.16
C TYR A 73 0.30 23.92 -9.06
N LEU A 74 0.09 22.74 -8.47
CA LEU A 74 -0.13 21.50 -9.21
C LEU A 74 -1.43 21.57 -10.03
N GLN A 75 -2.50 22.11 -9.45
CA GLN A 75 -3.75 22.34 -10.17
C GLN A 75 -3.55 23.32 -11.34
N ALA A 76 -2.83 24.43 -11.14
CA ALA A 76 -2.54 25.41 -12.19
C ALA A 76 -1.70 24.83 -13.33
N LEU A 77 -0.86 23.81 -13.05
CA LEU A 77 -0.12 23.06 -14.06
C LEU A 77 -1.03 22.11 -14.88
N GLY A 78 -2.27 21.90 -14.44
CA GLY A 78 -3.23 20.98 -15.05
C GLY A 78 -3.21 19.57 -14.46
N VAL A 79 -2.46 19.34 -13.36
CA VAL A 79 -2.43 18.04 -12.69
C VAL A 79 -3.78 17.76 -12.05
N ASN A 80 -4.36 16.61 -12.36
CA ASN A 80 -5.60 16.12 -11.74
C ASN A 80 -5.42 14.76 -11.04
N CYS A 81 -4.19 14.21 -11.06
CA CYS A 81 -3.83 13.02 -10.32
C CYS A 81 -2.40 13.13 -9.77
N LEU A 82 -2.24 12.98 -8.46
CA LEU A 82 -0.94 12.85 -7.80
C LEU A 82 -0.64 11.39 -7.55
N TRP A 83 0.51 10.95 -8.03
CA TRP A 83 1.11 9.68 -7.64
C TRP A 83 2.18 9.93 -6.60
N LEU A 84 1.84 9.57 -5.36
CA LEU A 84 2.79 9.61 -4.25
C LEU A 84 3.64 8.34 -4.30
N LEU A 85 4.94 8.51 -4.52
CA LEU A 85 5.93 7.44 -4.31
C LEU A 85 5.93 7.04 -2.82
N PRO A 86 6.46 5.86 -2.46
CA PRO A 86 6.12 5.17 -1.21
C PRO A 86 6.07 6.05 0.04
N ILE A 87 4.90 6.06 0.69
CA ILE A 87 4.61 6.87 1.89
C ILE A 87 4.47 6.02 3.16
N LEU A 88 4.31 4.71 3.01
CA LEU A 88 4.09 3.79 4.13
C LEU A 88 5.37 3.61 4.96
N ASP A 89 5.20 3.27 6.24
CA ASP A 89 6.32 3.06 7.18
C ASP A 89 7.33 2.05 6.61
N SER A 90 8.58 2.49 6.55
CA SER A 90 9.69 1.79 5.90
C SER A 90 11.02 2.25 6.51
N PRO A 91 12.02 1.36 6.66
CA PRO A 91 13.37 1.75 7.02
C PRO A 91 14.16 2.36 5.86
N MET A 92 13.52 2.55 4.69
CA MET A 92 14.06 3.25 3.51
C MET A 92 15.28 2.57 2.87
N LYS A 93 15.44 1.25 3.00
CA LYS A 93 16.54 0.50 2.37
C LYS A 93 16.33 0.32 0.87
N ASP A 94 15.08 0.40 0.39
CA ASP A 94 14.71 0.35 -1.03
C ASP A 94 13.82 1.55 -1.40
N ALA A 95 14.28 2.76 -1.04
CA ALA A 95 13.56 4.01 -1.32
C ALA A 95 12.07 4.02 -0.90
N GLY A 96 11.75 3.27 0.16
CA GLY A 96 10.40 3.17 0.74
C GLY A 96 9.57 1.97 0.25
N PHE A 97 10.06 1.19 -0.72
CA PHE A 97 9.37 -0.02 -1.19
C PHE A 97 9.49 -1.21 -0.21
N ASP A 98 10.48 -1.18 0.68
CA ASP A 98 10.63 -2.10 1.80
C ASP A 98 9.68 -1.72 2.95
N ILE A 99 8.40 -2.09 2.84
CA ILE A 99 7.36 -1.71 3.82
C ILE A 99 7.51 -2.50 5.13
N ARG A 100 7.58 -1.79 6.25
CA ARG A 100 7.62 -2.35 7.62
C ARG A 100 6.25 -2.41 8.27
N ASN A 101 5.36 -1.46 7.96
CA ASN A 101 4.00 -1.44 8.50
C ASN A 101 3.02 -0.79 7.51
N TYR A 102 2.09 -1.60 6.99
CA TYR A 102 1.08 -1.14 6.02
C TYR A 102 0.02 -0.19 6.58
N ASP A 103 -0.16 -0.15 7.91
CA ASP A 103 -1.16 0.71 8.57
C ASP A 103 -0.61 2.09 8.93
N ARG A 104 0.71 2.30 8.80
CA ARG A 104 1.40 3.54 9.18
C ARG A 104 1.97 4.24 7.97
N ILE A 105 1.98 5.57 8.03
CA ILE A 105 2.72 6.44 7.12
C ILE A 105 4.05 6.79 7.80
N ARG A 106 5.12 6.97 7.03
CA ARG A 106 6.40 7.51 7.54
C ARG A 106 6.15 8.80 8.30
N PHE A 107 6.51 8.82 9.58
CA PHE A 107 6.14 9.90 10.50
C PHE A 107 6.74 11.25 10.10
N GLU A 108 7.92 11.24 9.46
CA GLU A 108 8.60 12.43 8.95
C GLU A 108 7.78 13.13 7.88
N LEU A 109 7.09 12.37 7.02
CA LEU A 109 6.23 12.92 5.98
C LEU A 109 4.99 13.62 6.56
N LEU A 110 4.64 13.34 7.82
CA LEU A 110 3.52 13.95 8.52
C LEU A 110 3.98 15.04 9.51
N GLY A 111 5.30 15.24 9.69
CA GLY A 111 5.83 16.13 10.71
C GLY A 111 5.47 15.69 12.14
N LEU A 112 5.23 14.39 12.34
CA LEU A 112 4.87 13.79 13.62
C LEU A 112 6.07 13.08 14.23
N PRO A 113 6.13 12.86 15.56
CA PRO A 113 7.10 11.95 16.15
C PRO A 113 6.77 10.48 15.81
N GLU A 114 7.76 9.59 15.92
CA GLU A 114 7.61 8.16 15.57
C GLU A 114 6.54 7.43 16.40
N ASP A 115 6.31 7.87 17.65
CA ASP A 115 5.33 7.32 18.58
C ASP A 115 3.91 7.89 18.41
N ALA A 116 3.69 8.79 17.43
CA ALA A 116 2.37 9.35 17.17
C ALA A 116 1.33 8.28 16.85
N SER A 117 0.11 8.48 17.35
CA SER A 117 -0.97 7.53 17.20
C SER A 117 -1.42 7.39 15.75
N LEU A 118 -2.01 6.23 15.41
CA LEU A 118 -2.63 6.02 14.11
C LEU A 118 -3.74 7.04 13.82
N GLU A 119 -4.43 7.52 14.85
CA GLU A 119 -5.47 8.53 14.70
C GLU A 119 -4.90 9.87 14.23
N GLU A 120 -3.80 10.32 14.85
CA GLU A 120 -3.10 11.54 14.46
C GLU A 120 -2.56 11.45 13.02
N GLN A 121 -1.95 10.32 12.67
CA GLN A 121 -1.46 10.09 11.31
C GLN A 121 -2.59 10.13 10.27
N ARG A 122 -3.69 9.42 10.56
CA ARG A 122 -4.87 9.38 9.69
C ARG A 122 -5.51 10.75 9.56
N LYS A 123 -5.56 11.54 10.63
CA LYS A 123 -6.12 12.90 10.61
C LYS A 123 -5.35 13.79 9.62
N LEU A 124 -4.03 13.88 9.76
CA LEU A 124 -3.21 14.73 8.90
C LEU A 124 -3.26 14.29 7.43
N PHE A 125 -3.20 12.99 7.17
CA PHE A 125 -3.30 12.48 5.81
C PHE A 125 -4.69 12.74 5.21
N ARG A 126 -5.77 12.58 5.98
CA ARG A 126 -7.14 12.92 5.52
C ARG A 126 -7.30 14.40 5.21
N GLU A 127 -6.71 15.29 6.01
CA GLU A 127 -6.71 16.73 5.73
C GLU A 127 -6.03 17.05 4.39
N PHE A 128 -4.90 16.40 4.09
CA PHE A 128 -4.25 16.51 2.78
C PHE A 128 -5.13 15.98 1.65
N LEU A 129 -5.71 14.79 1.83
CA LEU A 129 -6.59 14.18 0.82
C LEU A 129 -7.82 15.04 0.54
N GLN A 130 -8.43 15.63 1.57
CA GLN A 130 -9.59 16.51 1.41
C GLN A 130 -9.22 17.72 0.54
N GLU A 131 -8.11 18.39 0.84
CA GLU A 131 -7.65 19.57 0.11
C GLU A 131 -7.26 19.26 -1.34
N ALA A 132 -6.69 18.07 -1.59
CA ALA A 132 -6.43 17.60 -2.94
C ALA A 132 -7.75 17.33 -3.70
N HIS A 133 -8.68 16.62 -3.07
CA HIS A 133 -9.98 16.30 -3.67
C HIS A 133 -10.84 17.54 -3.94
N ASP A 134 -10.81 18.55 -3.07
CA ASP A 134 -11.52 19.82 -3.26
C ASP A 134 -11.02 20.58 -4.50
N ARG A 135 -9.78 20.31 -4.93
CA ARG A 135 -9.18 20.83 -6.16
C ARG A 135 -9.38 19.92 -7.37
N GLY A 136 -10.13 18.83 -7.22
CA GLY A 136 -10.31 17.82 -8.26
C GLY A 136 -9.07 16.94 -8.49
N ILE A 137 -8.10 16.95 -7.58
CA ILE A 137 -6.88 16.16 -7.67
C ILE A 137 -7.11 14.80 -6.98
N LYS A 138 -7.05 13.71 -7.75
CA LYS A 138 -7.04 12.35 -7.23
C LYS A 138 -5.66 12.00 -6.66
N VAL A 139 -5.61 11.13 -5.66
CA VAL A 139 -4.35 10.65 -5.07
C VAL A 139 -4.26 9.14 -5.22
N ILE A 140 -3.13 8.68 -5.77
CA ILE A 140 -2.73 7.28 -5.81
C ILE A 140 -1.37 7.13 -5.13
N PHE A 141 -1.09 5.95 -4.61
CA PHE A 141 0.19 5.66 -3.96
C PHE A 141 0.53 4.17 -4.07
N ASP A 142 1.82 3.87 -3.89
CA ASP A 142 2.34 2.51 -3.99
C ASP A 142 2.00 1.64 -2.77
N ILE A 143 1.64 0.39 -3.03
CA ILE A 143 1.57 -0.67 -2.01
C ILE A 143 2.34 -1.86 -2.56
N ALA A 144 3.59 -2.03 -2.13
CA ALA A 144 4.38 -3.21 -2.46
C ALA A 144 3.79 -4.44 -1.76
N ILE A 145 3.14 -5.32 -2.54
CA ILE A 145 2.50 -6.55 -2.03
C ILE A 145 3.33 -7.82 -2.28
N ASN A 146 4.39 -7.72 -3.09
CA ASN A 146 5.24 -8.86 -3.42
C ASN A 146 6.21 -9.23 -2.28
N HIS A 147 6.66 -8.23 -1.53
CA HIS A 147 7.65 -8.37 -0.47
C HIS A 147 7.38 -7.35 0.65
N THR A 148 8.01 -7.57 1.80
CA THR A 148 8.03 -6.63 2.93
C THR A 148 9.48 -6.33 3.31
N SER A 149 9.68 -5.32 4.15
CA SER A 149 10.95 -5.11 4.84
C SER A 149 11.37 -6.34 5.66
N ASP A 150 12.68 -6.52 5.82
CA ASP A 150 13.24 -7.45 6.80
C ASP A 150 12.91 -7.05 8.24
N GLU A 151 12.46 -5.81 8.48
CA GLU A 151 11.98 -5.34 9.78
C GLU A 151 10.46 -5.53 9.99
N HIS A 152 9.74 -6.02 8.97
CA HIS A 152 8.30 -6.25 9.09
C HIS A 152 7.99 -7.34 10.16
N PRO A 153 6.97 -7.16 11.02
CA PRO A 153 6.63 -8.14 12.06
C PRO A 153 6.45 -9.56 11.54
N TRP A 154 5.77 -9.74 10.40
CA TRP A 154 5.63 -11.05 9.75
C TRP A 154 6.99 -11.70 9.43
N PHE A 155 7.97 -10.94 8.91
CA PHE A 155 9.29 -11.48 8.62
C PHE A 155 10.02 -11.85 9.91
N GLN A 156 9.99 -10.95 10.90
CA GLN A 156 10.59 -11.17 12.22
C GLN A 156 9.98 -12.36 12.96
N GLU A 157 8.68 -12.62 12.84
CA GLU A 157 8.05 -13.84 13.39
C GLU A 157 8.44 -15.09 12.59
N SER A 158 8.37 -15.03 11.26
CA SER A 158 8.62 -16.18 10.37
C SER A 158 10.03 -16.78 10.54
N ARG A 159 11.01 -15.96 10.94
CA ARG A 159 12.40 -16.40 11.15
C ARG A 159 12.67 -17.01 12.53
N LYS A 160 11.72 -16.95 13.48
CA LYS A 160 11.93 -17.44 14.86
C LYS A 160 11.98 -18.95 14.97
N SER A 161 11.17 -19.67 14.18
CA SER A 161 11.17 -21.14 14.14
C SER A 161 10.56 -21.64 12.84
N GLU A 162 10.81 -22.91 12.51
CA GLU A 162 10.21 -23.56 11.33
C GLU A 162 8.71 -23.86 11.52
N ASP A 163 8.26 -24.00 12.77
CA ASP A 163 6.85 -24.24 13.12
C ASP A 163 6.04 -22.95 13.38
N ASN A 164 6.62 -21.77 13.10
CA ASN A 164 5.94 -20.49 13.34
C ASN A 164 4.78 -20.30 12.34
N PRO A 165 3.59 -19.81 12.75
CA PRO A 165 2.47 -19.57 11.84
C PRO A 165 2.78 -18.62 10.66
N TYR A 166 3.76 -17.73 10.82
CA TYR A 166 4.22 -16.82 9.77
C TYR A 166 5.30 -17.42 8.87
N ARG A 167 5.78 -18.65 9.14
CA ARG A 167 6.89 -19.26 8.40
C ARG A 167 6.65 -19.27 6.89
N ASP A 168 5.45 -19.67 6.50
CA ASP A 168 5.05 -19.84 5.11
C ASP A 168 4.64 -18.53 4.41
N PHE A 169 4.77 -17.37 5.09
CA PHE A 169 4.62 -16.06 4.45
C PHE A 169 5.83 -15.72 3.57
N TYR A 170 6.95 -16.41 3.78
CA TYR A 170 8.21 -16.18 3.05
C TYR A 170 8.77 -17.49 2.52
N HIS A 171 9.58 -17.39 1.47
CA HIS A 171 10.30 -18.52 0.93
C HIS A 171 11.63 -18.71 1.65
N TRP A 172 11.77 -19.83 2.35
CA TRP A 172 13.01 -20.23 3.03
C TRP A 172 13.72 -21.34 2.25
N SER A 173 15.01 -21.16 1.98
CA SER A 173 15.84 -22.18 1.33
C SER A 173 17.25 -22.13 1.92
N LYS A 174 17.91 -23.29 2.01
CA LYS A 174 19.30 -23.40 2.46
C LYS A 174 20.31 -23.06 1.35
N ASP A 175 19.85 -23.07 0.10
CA ASP A 175 20.65 -22.79 -1.09
C ASP A 175 19.78 -22.09 -2.16
N THR A 176 20.38 -21.78 -3.30
CA THR A 176 19.72 -21.09 -4.42
C THR A 176 19.05 -22.06 -5.42
N ASN A 177 18.88 -23.34 -5.07
CA ASN A 177 18.41 -24.35 -6.01
C ASN A 177 16.88 -24.41 -6.15
N LEU A 178 16.12 -23.92 -5.17
CA LEU A 178 14.67 -24.12 -5.09
C LEU A 178 13.89 -23.51 -6.27
N TYR A 179 14.35 -22.35 -6.79
CA TYR A 179 13.65 -21.60 -7.84
C TYR A 179 14.57 -21.20 -9.00
N LYS A 180 15.35 -22.14 -9.56
CA LYS A 180 16.29 -21.86 -10.68
C LYS A 180 15.64 -21.27 -11.92
N ALA A 181 14.35 -21.52 -12.13
CA ALA A 181 13.59 -20.96 -13.26
C ALA A 181 13.13 -19.51 -13.01
N ALA A 182 13.13 -19.04 -11.75
CA ALA A 182 12.82 -17.66 -11.44
C ALA A 182 13.94 -16.76 -11.96
N ARG A 183 13.58 -15.76 -12.76
CA ARG A 183 14.53 -14.77 -13.27
C ARG A 183 14.88 -13.79 -12.16
N ILE A 184 16.16 -13.46 -12.03
CA ILE A 184 16.59 -12.30 -11.25
C ILE A 184 16.26 -11.07 -12.09
N ILE A 185 15.31 -10.25 -11.61
CA ILE A 185 14.81 -9.10 -12.38
C ILE A 185 15.72 -7.88 -12.21
N PHE A 186 16.45 -7.81 -11.09
CA PHE A 186 17.40 -6.73 -10.78
C PHE A 186 18.81 -7.31 -10.61
N GLU A 187 19.58 -7.31 -11.68
CA GLU A 187 21.01 -7.64 -11.62
C GLU A 187 21.82 -6.35 -11.37
N GLY A 188 22.53 -6.27 -10.23
CA GLY A 188 23.49 -5.19 -9.97
C GLY A 188 23.00 -3.97 -9.21
N LEU A 189 21.91 -4.08 -8.44
CA LEU A 189 21.61 -3.18 -7.32
C LEU A 189 22.37 -3.62 -6.06
#